data_AF-A0A1C5XR45-F1
#
_entry.id   AF-A0A1C5XR45-F1
#
_cell.length_a   1.000
_cell.length_b   1.000
_cell.length_c   1.000
_cell.angle_alpha   90.00
_cell.angle_beta   90.00
_cell.angle_gamma   90.00
#
_symmetry.space_group_name_H-M   'P 1'
#
loop_
_entity.id
_entity.type
_entity.pdbx_description
1 polymer ?
#
loop_
_entity_poly.entity_id
_entity_poly.type
_entity_poly.pdbx_seq_one_letter_code
_entity_poly.pdbx_strand_id
1 'polypeptide(L)'
;MQIEIQIPKAVLFDVKYTVEQATNFAKKEVALGFYMQKGVSVALCSQIAGMSEKEFLVEVKDVIQICEPGGRILDPFAGAGTTILAAVEEGYEAVGIEVTDAYYKLGSDRVKFALEAKEKEESEK
;
A
#
# COMPACT_ATOMS: atom_id res chain seq x y z
N MET A 1 7.66 -15.31 12.28
CA MET A 1 6.31 -15.83 12.61
C MET A 1 5.60 -16.09 11.29
N GLN A 2 5.34 -17.35 10.93
CA GLN A 2 4.69 -17.69 9.65
C GLN A 2 3.21 -17.89 9.95
N ILE A 3 2.35 -17.00 9.42
CA ILE A 3 0.90 -17.13 9.58
C ILE A 3 0.42 -18.16 8.55
N GLU A 4 -0.10 -19.30 9.03
CA GLU A 4 -0.70 -20.33 8.18
C GLU A 4 -2.22 -20.13 8.15
N ILE A 5 -2.76 -19.69 7.01
CA ILE A 5 -4.21 -19.54 6.80
C ILE A 5 -4.71 -20.82 6.13
N GLN A 6 -5.45 -21.66 6.85
CA GLN A 6 -6.08 -22.86 6.28
C GLN A 6 -7.50 -22.54 5.78
N ILE A 7 -7.68 -22.53 4.46
CA ILE A 7 -8.98 -22.29 3.83
C ILE A 7 -9.68 -23.63 3.57
N PRO A 8 -10.88 -23.89 4.15
CA PRO A 8 -11.61 -25.12 3.92
C PRO A 8 -12.02 -25.28 2.45
N LYS A 9 -11.93 -26.51 1.90
CA LYS A 9 -12.29 -26.80 0.50
C LYS A 9 -13.71 -26.35 0.13
N ALA A 10 -14.66 -26.38 1.08
CA ALA A 10 -16.05 -25.94 0.86
C ALA A 10 -16.17 -24.47 0.42
N VAL A 11 -15.29 -23.58 0.91
CA VAL A 11 -15.29 -22.14 0.57
C VAL A 11 -14.77 -21.91 -0.85
N LEU A 12 -13.88 -22.78 -1.35
CA LEU A 12 -13.27 -22.66 -2.68
C LEU A 12 -14.24 -22.95 -3.83
N PHE A 13 -15.26 -23.78 -3.61
CA PHE A 13 -16.22 -24.18 -4.63
C PHE A 13 -17.18 -23.06 -5.05
N ASP A 14 -17.39 -22.05 -4.20
CA ASP A 14 -18.32 -20.94 -4.45
C ASP A 14 -17.67 -19.82 -5.29
N VAL A 15 -16.35 -19.62 -5.17
CA VAL A 15 -15.60 -18.53 -5.83
C VAL A 15 -14.84 -18.94 -7.11
N LYS A 16 -14.92 -20.21 -7.54
CA LYS A 16 -14.13 -20.77 -8.66
C LYS A 16 -12.61 -20.55 -8.55
N TYR A 17 -12.09 -20.40 -7.33
CA TYR A 17 -10.66 -20.18 -7.09
C TYR A 17 -9.93 -21.49 -6.80
N THR A 18 -8.67 -21.59 -7.19
CA THR A 18 -7.76 -22.61 -6.66
C THR A 18 -7.44 -22.32 -5.17
N VAL A 19 -6.95 -23.32 -4.44
CA VAL A 19 -6.48 -23.16 -3.05
C VAL A 19 -5.44 -22.05 -2.95
N GLU A 20 -4.51 -21.99 -3.90
CA GLU A 20 -3.44 -21.00 -3.96
C GLU A 20 -4.01 -19.58 -4.19
N GLN A 21 -4.92 -19.42 -5.15
CA GLN A 21 -5.58 -18.14 -5.42
C GLN A 21 -6.35 -17.62 -4.20
N ALA A 22 -7.12 -18.49 -3.53
CA ALA A 22 -7.85 -18.11 -2.33
C ALA A 22 -6.91 -17.77 -1.16
N THR A 23 -5.81 -18.50 -1.02
CA THR A 23 -4.81 -18.23 0.03
C THR A 23 -4.13 -16.88 -0.21
N ASN A 24 -3.76 -16.58 -1.45
CA ASN A 24 -3.16 -15.31 -1.83
C ASN A 24 -4.13 -14.14 -1.61
N PHE A 25 -5.39 -14.31 -2.00
CA PHE A 25 -6.45 -13.34 -1.71
C PHE A 25 -6.59 -13.09 -0.21
N ALA A 26 -6.74 -14.15 0.60
CA ALA A 26 -6.89 -14.02 2.04
C ALA A 26 -5.68 -13.32 2.71
N LYS A 27 -4.46 -13.62 2.26
CA LYS A 27 -3.25 -12.95 2.77
C LYS A 27 -3.24 -11.45 2.45
N LYS A 28 -3.62 -11.07 1.23
CA LYS A 28 -3.75 -9.66 0.83
C LYS A 28 -4.81 -8.93 1.65
N GLU A 29 -6.02 -9.50 1.75
CA GLU A 29 -7.12 -8.92 2.52
C GLU A 29 -6.76 -8.73 4.00
N VAL A 30 -6.12 -9.74 4.61
CA VAL A 30 -5.65 -9.63 6.00
C VAL A 30 -4.60 -8.52 6.13
N ALA A 31 -3.61 -8.49 5.24
CA ALA A 31 -2.58 -7.46 5.23
C ALA A 31 -3.17 -6.05 5.04
N LEU A 32 -4.16 -5.90 4.16
CA LEU A 32 -4.86 -4.64 3.91
C LEU A 32 -5.68 -4.21 5.13
N GLY A 33 -6.38 -5.15 5.77
CA GLY A 33 -7.11 -4.89 7.02
C GLY A 33 -6.19 -4.40 8.14
N PHE A 34 -5.02 -5.00 8.32
CA PHE A 34 -4.02 -4.51 9.28
C PHE A 34 -3.47 -3.12 8.91
N TYR A 35 -3.25 -2.88 7.63
CA TYR A 35 -2.81 -1.58 7.14
C TYR A 35 -3.86 -0.49 7.44
N MET A 36 -5.10 -0.68 6.99
CA MET A 36 -6.16 0.32 7.09
C MET A 36 -6.72 0.50 8.50
N GLN A 37 -6.89 -0.60 9.26
CA GLN A 37 -7.63 -0.56 10.53
C GLN A 37 -6.72 -0.53 11.75
N LYS A 38 -5.46 -0.97 11.60
CA LYS A 38 -4.50 -1.09 12.72
C LYS A 38 -3.26 -0.22 12.53
N GLY A 39 -3.14 0.51 11.41
CA GLY A 39 -2.00 1.38 11.12
C GLY A 39 -0.67 0.62 11.02
N VAL A 40 -0.72 -0.67 10.64
CA VAL A 40 0.49 -1.47 10.47
C VAL A 40 1.22 -1.02 9.21
N SER A 41 2.53 -0.83 9.29
CA SER A 41 3.34 -0.34 8.16
C SER A 41 3.27 -1.25 6.93
N VAL A 42 3.34 -0.65 5.74
CA VAL A 42 3.38 -1.36 4.45
C VAL A 42 4.43 -2.47 4.40
N ALA A 43 5.62 -2.25 4.98
CA ALA A 43 6.70 -3.25 5.01
C ALA A 43 6.31 -4.54 5.76
N LEU A 44 5.60 -4.42 6.88
CA LEU A 44 5.08 -5.60 7.59
C LEU A 44 3.93 -6.24 6.83
N CYS A 45 3.04 -5.42 6.26
CA CYS A 45 1.90 -5.92 5.50
C CYS A 45 2.31 -6.67 4.23
N SER A 46 3.35 -6.23 3.52
CA SER A 46 3.87 -6.95 2.36
C SER A 46 4.42 -8.33 2.73
N GLN A 47 5.07 -8.44 3.90
CA GLN A 47 5.53 -9.73 4.43
C GLN A 47 4.36 -10.66 4.77
N ILE A 48 3.28 -10.14 5.37
CA ILE A 48 2.06 -10.92 5.65
C ILE A 48 1.41 -11.38 4.34
N ALA A 49 1.34 -10.48 3.34
CA ALA A 49 0.82 -10.77 2.02
C ALA A 49 1.69 -11.78 1.24
N GLY A 50 2.95 -11.99 1.66
CA GLY A 50 3.90 -12.89 1.01
C GLY A 50 4.44 -12.32 -0.31
N MET A 51 4.60 -11.00 -0.40
CA MET A 51 5.03 -10.28 -1.60
C MET A 51 5.98 -9.13 -1.28
N SER A 52 6.54 -8.51 -2.32
CA SER A 52 7.40 -7.33 -2.17
C SER A 52 6.59 -6.08 -1.78
N GLU A 53 7.26 -5.10 -1.15
CA GLU A 53 6.65 -3.79 -0.86
C GLU A 53 6.14 -3.09 -2.12
N LYS A 54 6.83 -3.29 -3.25
CA LYS A 54 6.43 -2.71 -4.55
C LYS A 54 5.13 -3.31 -5.07
N GLU A 55 4.93 -4.61 -4.91
CA GLU A 55 3.67 -5.27 -5.30
C GLU A 55 2.53 -4.85 -4.37
N PHE A 56 2.79 -4.77 -3.06
CA PHE A 56 1.78 -4.34 -2.09
C PHE A 56 1.37 -2.87 -2.30
N LEU A 57 2.26 -2.02 -2.82
CA LEU A 57 1.95 -0.64 -3.18
C LEU A 57 0.77 -0.54 -4.15
N VAL A 58 0.63 -1.49 -5.08
CA VAL A 58 -0.49 -1.52 -6.04
C VAL A 58 -1.82 -1.68 -5.31
N GLU A 59 -1.89 -2.56 -4.31
CA GLU A 59 -3.08 -2.77 -3.49
C GLU A 59 -3.42 -1.51 -2.66
N VAL A 60 -2.40 -0.78 -2.18
CA VAL A 60 -2.59 0.50 -1.47
C VAL A 60 -3.14 1.59 -2.39
N LYS A 61 -2.74 1.61 -3.67
CA LYS A 61 -3.27 2.55 -4.66
C LYS A 61 -4.75 2.34 -4.92
N ASP A 62 -5.20 1.09 -4.98
CA ASP A 62 -6.63 0.78 -5.13
C ASP A 62 -7.46 1.33 -3.95
N VAL A 63 -6.90 1.28 -2.72
CA VAL A 63 -7.53 1.90 -1.55
C VAL A 63 -7.57 3.42 -1.67
N ILE A 64 -6.53 4.03 -2.21
CA ILE A 64 -6.45 5.49 -2.38
C ILE A 64 -7.47 6.00 -3.39
N GLN A 65 -7.72 5.25 -4.47
CA GLN A 65 -8.68 5.63 -5.50
C GLN A 65 -10.15 5.62 -5.05
N ILE A 66 -10.47 5.18 -3.82
CA ILE A 66 -11.81 5.38 -3.24
C ILE A 66 -12.06 6.86 -2.89
N CYS A 67 -11.01 7.66 -2.74
CA CYS A 67 -11.14 9.09 -2.52
C CYS A 67 -11.62 9.79 -3.79
N GLU A 68 -12.50 10.78 -3.65
CA GLU A 68 -12.95 11.57 -4.80
C GLU A 68 -11.77 12.31 -5.44
N PRO A 69 -11.69 12.43 -6.78
CA PRO A 69 -10.65 13.20 -7.44
C PRO A 69 -10.54 14.63 -6.89
N GLY A 70 -9.31 15.05 -6.55
CA GLY A 70 -9.05 16.32 -5.88
C GLY A 70 -9.20 16.28 -4.34
N GLY A 71 -9.52 15.11 -3.77
CA GLY A 71 -9.45 14.86 -2.34
C GLY A 71 -8.02 14.92 -1.80
N ARG A 72 -7.89 15.02 -0.47
CA ARG A 72 -6.60 15.04 0.23
C ARG A 72 -6.45 13.84 1.14
N ILE A 73 -5.31 13.16 1.03
CA ILE A 73 -4.97 11.97 1.81
C ILE A 73 -4.16 12.36 3.04
N LEU A 74 -4.53 11.83 4.20
CA LEU A 74 -3.80 12.00 5.46
C LEU A 74 -3.29 10.64 5.95
N ASP A 75 -1.98 10.53 6.11
CA ASP A 75 -1.35 9.40 6.80
C ASP A 75 -0.67 9.89 8.09
N PRO A 76 -1.28 9.68 9.27
CA PRO A 76 -0.71 10.13 10.53
C PRO A 76 0.47 9.27 11.03
N PHE A 77 0.81 8.18 10.32
CA PHE A 77 1.90 7.26 10.65
C PHE A 77 2.71 6.94 9.39
N ALA A 78 3.17 8.00 8.72
CA ALA A 78 3.70 7.93 7.36
C ALA A 78 4.92 7.01 7.21
N GLY A 79 5.71 6.80 8.26
CA GLY A 79 6.89 5.95 8.23
C GLY A 79 7.81 6.34 7.07
N ALA A 80 8.17 5.38 6.22
CA ALA A 80 8.98 5.61 5.02
C ALA A 80 8.23 6.27 3.84
N GLY A 81 7.03 6.82 4.07
CA GLY A 81 6.27 7.63 3.11
C GLY A 81 5.56 6.84 2.00
N THR A 82 5.38 5.53 2.14
CA THR A 82 4.87 4.67 1.05
C THR A 82 3.45 5.06 0.61
N THR A 83 2.58 5.40 1.55
CA THR A 83 1.20 5.85 1.28
C THR A 83 1.16 7.23 0.64
N ILE A 84 2.03 8.13 1.10
CA ILE A 84 2.18 9.48 0.53
C ILE A 84 2.68 9.39 -0.90
N LEU A 85 3.66 8.52 -1.15
CA LEU A 85 4.17 8.25 -2.49
C LEU A 85 3.05 7.74 -3.42
N ALA A 86 2.28 6.74 -2.97
CA ALA A 86 1.15 6.23 -3.74
C ALA A 86 0.13 7.34 -4.05
N ALA A 87 -0.24 8.16 -3.06
CA ALA A 87 -1.18 9.26 -3.25
C ALA A 87 -0.70 10.27 -4.30
N VAL A 88 0.57 10.68 -4.23
CA VAL A 88 1.18 11.62 -5.17
C VAL A 88 1.27 11.05 -6.59
N GLU A 89 1.65 9.78 -6.73
CA GLU A 89 1.69 9.11 -8.04
C GLU A 89 0.30 9.10 -8.69
N GLU A 90 -0.75 8.81 -7.91
CA GLU A 90 -2.15 8.83 -8.34
C GLU A 90 -2.74 10.25 -8.50
N GLY A 91 -1.97 11.30 -8.19
CA GLY A 91 -2.36 12.70 -8.42
C GLY A 91 -3.16 13.35 -7.28
N TYR A 92 -3.18 12.75 -6.10
CA TYR A 92 -3.79 13.33 -4.90
C TYR A 92 -2.82 14.24 -4.14
N GLU A 93 -3.38 15.26 -3.48
CA GLU A 93 -2.64 15.94 -2.42
C GLU A 93 -2.53 15.02 -1.20
N ALA A 94 -1.38 15.00 -0.54
CA ALA A 94 -1.14 14.12 0.59
C ALA A 94 -0.38 14.82 1.72
N VAL A 95 -0.72 14.48 2.97
CA VAL A 95 -0.06 14.93 4.19
C VAL A 95 0.36 13.71 4.99
N GLY A 96 1.66 13.59 5.25
CA GLY A 96 2.24 12.54 6.10
C GLY A 96 2.75 13.12 7.42
N ILE A 97 2.44 12.45 8.53
CA ILE A 97 3.00 12.75 9.84
C ILE A 97 3.89 11.58 10.23
N GLU A 98 5.16 11.85 10.53
CA GLU A 98 6.12 10.86 11.00
C GLU A 98 6.91 11.45 12.17
N VAL A 99 7.10 10.66 13.23
CA VAL A 99 7.70 11.12 14.49
C VAL A 99 9.22 11.05 14.47
N THR A 100 9.81 10.20 13.64
CA THR A 100 11.25 10.00 13.59
C THR A 100 11.90 10.69 12.40
N ASP A 101 12.97 11.44 12.65
CA ASP A 101 13.70 12.17 11.60
C ASP A 101 14.23 11.25 10.49
N ALA A 102 14.66 10.04 10.85
CA ALA A 102 15.21 9.08 9.90
C ALA A 102 14.16 8.64 8.87
N TYR A 103 12.96 8.27 9.32
CA TYR A 103 11.87 7.88 8.42
C TYR A 103 11.24 9.09 7.72
N TYR A 104 11.11 10.23 8.40
CA TYR A 104 10.68 11.48 7.80
C TYR A 104 11.56 11.88 6.60
N LYS A 105 12.88 11.84 6.78
CA LYS A 105 13.84 12.17 5.72
C LYS A 105 13.75 11.16 4.57
N LEU A 106 13.73 9.86 4.89
CA LEU A 106 13.60 8.81 3.89
C LEU A 106 12.32 8.96 3.06
N GLY A 107 11.17 9.17 3.72
CA GLY A 107 9.89 9.36 3.04
C GLY A 107 9.87 10.61 2.17
N SER A 108 10.37 11.73 2.71
CA SER A 108 10.45 13.00 1.97
C SER A 108 11.35 12.90 0.73
N ASP A 109 12.51 12.26 0.85
CA ASP A 109 13.43 12.01 -0.28
C ASP A 109 12.71 11.17 -1.36
N ARG A 110 12.01 10.09 -0.98
CA ARG A 110 11.27 9.23 -1.92
C ARG A 110 10.20 9.98 -2.69
N VAL A 111 9.38 10.79 -2.01
CA VAL A 111 8.32 11.60 -2.64
C VAL A 111 8.92 12.63 -3.57
N LYS A 112 10.01 13.30 -3.15
CA LYS A 112 10.71 14.28 -3.98
C LYS A 112 11.22 13.66 -5.29
N PHE A 113 11.89 12.51 -5.22
CA PHE A 113 12.38 11.83 -6.42
C PHE A 113 11.25 11.43 -7.38
N ALA A 114 10.09 11.00 -6.84
CA ALA A 114 8.94 10.63 -7.66
C ALA A 114 8.32 11.85 -8.37
N LEU A 115 8.20 12.98 -7.67
CA LEU A 115 7.73 14.24 -8.26
C LEU A 115 8.66 14.73 -9.37
N GLU A 116 9.98 14.76 -9.11
CA GLU A 116 10.98 15.16 -10.11
C GLU A 116 10.99 14.25 -11.34
N ALA A 117 10.72 12.96 -11.18
CA ALA A 117 10.60 12.03 -12.30
C ALA A 117 9.34 12.33 -13.14
N LYS A 118 8.21 12.60 -12.49
CA LYS A 118 6.93 12.91 -13.15
C LYS A 118 6.99 14.23 -13.93
N GLU A 119 7.61 15.27 -13.37
CA GLU A 119 7.83 16.56 -14.06
C GLU A 119 8.66 16.41 -15.34
N LYS A 120 9.70 15.55 -15.30
CA LYS A 120 10.52 15.27 -16.49
C LYS A 120 9.71 14.58 -17.59
N GLU A 121 8.93 13.56 -17.23
CA GLU A 121 8.06 12.85 -18.17
C GLU A 121 6.99 13.75 -18.80
N GLU A 122 6.48 14.74 -18.07
CA GLU A 122 5.52 15.72 -18.57
C GLU A 122 6.17 16.78 -19.46
N SER A 123 7.42 17.17 -19.18
CA SER A 123 8.19 18.13 -19.99
C SER A 123 8.69 17.57 -21.33
N GLU A 124 8.77 16.24 -21.44
CA GLU A 124 9.20 15.51 -22.64
C GLU A 124 8.03 15.09 -23.56
N LYS A 125 6.78 15.39 -23.18
CA LYS A 125 5.55 15.17 -23.97
C LYS A 125 5.09 16.42 -24.71
#